data_AF-A0A0F3HME7-F1
#
_entry.id   AF-A0A0F3HME7-F1
#
_cell.length_a   1.000
_cell.length_b   1.000
_cell.length_c   1.000
_cell.angle_alpha   90.00
_cell.angle_beta   90.00
_cell.angle_gamma   90.00
#
_symmetry.space_group_name_H-M   'P 1'
#
loop_
_entity.id
_entity.type
_entity.pdbx_description
1 polymer ?
#
loop_
_entity_poly.entity_id
_entity_poly.type
_entity_poly.pdbx_seq_one_letter_code
_entity_poly.pdbx_strand_id
1 'polypeptide(L)'
;MSFLSKNGAGLLACLIISIISWTLGSFLPVVGAPVFAIFIGMILHHFLSSYKQLDAGLTYSSKKLLQYAVILLGFGLNISQVFAVGKSSLPVILSTISIALIVAYLFQRFFDLDTKLATLIGVGSSICGGSAIAATAPVIHAKEKEVAQAISVIFFFNVLAALIFPTLGTWLHLSNEGFSLFAGTAVNDTSSVTATASAWDSLYHTNTLESATIVKLTRTLAIIPITLFLSYWQSRQQGNNQGVKLKKIFPVFILYFILASLLTTVLTSFGVSSSFFSPLKQLSKFLIIMAMSAIGLKTNLIAMIKSSGKSILLGALCWIAIILTSLGMQTLIGIF
;
A
#
# COMPACT_ATOMS: atom_id res chain seq x y z
N MET A 1 -25.76 -8.88 -17.47
CA MET A 1 -25.88 -7.88 -16.37
C MET A 1 -24.97 -6.71 -16.69
N SER A 2 -25.50 -5.49 -16.75
CA SER A 2 -24.70 -4.30 -17.06
C SER A 2 -23.67 -4.06 -15.94
N PHE A 3 -22.53 -3.45 -16.27
CA PHE A 3 -21.50 -3.12 -15.27
C PHE A 3 -22.08 -2.35 -14.07
N LEU A 4 -23.02 -1.43 -14.34
CA LEU A 4 -23.76 -0.69 -13.32
C LEU A 4 -24.65 -1.58 -12.45
N SER A 5 -25.37 -2.55 -13.03
CA SER A 5 -26.23 -3.43 -12.22
C SER A 5 -25.43 -4.30 -11.26
N LYS A 6 -24.18 -4.63 -11.59
CA LYS A 6 -23.30 -5.47 -10.76
C LYS A 6 -22.52 -4.67 -9.70
N ASN A 7 -21.99 -3.50 -10.04
CA ASN A 7 -21.09 -2.74 -9.16
C ASN A 7 -21.74 -1.52 -8.50
N GLY A 8 -22.92 -1.10 -8.99
CA GLY A 8 -23.52 0.18 -8.65
C GLY A 8 -23.78 0.38 -7.16
N ALA A 9 -24.34 -0.61 -6.47
CA ALA A 9 -24.65 -0.50 -5.05
C ALA A 9 -23.39 -0.26 -4.19
N GLY A 10 -22.34 -1.07 -4.39
CA GLY A 10 -21.07 -0.90 -3.68
C GLY A 10 -20.34 0.40 -4.04
N LEU A 11 -20.36 0.80 -5.31
CA LEU A 11 -19.79 2.07 -5.77
C LEU A 11 -20.50 3.27 -5.14
N LEU A 12 -21.83 3.24 -5.09
CA LEU A 12 -22.64 4.29 -4.49
C LEU A 12 -22.39 4.39 -2.99
N ALA A 13 -22.29 3.27 -2.28
CA ALA A 13 -21.91 3.26 -0.86
C ALA A 13 -20.53 3.91 -0.64
N CYS A 14 -19.53 3.55 -1.46
CA CYS A 14 -18.19 4.15 -1.40
C CYS A 14 -18.24 5.66 -1.69
N LEU A 15 -19.03 6.07 -2.69
CA LEU A 15 -19.17 7.46 -3.09
C LEU A 15 -19.79 8.31 -1.97
N ILE A 16 -20.87 7.82 -1.34
CA ILE A 16 -21.51 8.52 -0.20
C ILE A 16 -20.51 8.69 0.95
N ILE A 17 -19.86 7.60 1.37
CA ILE A 17 -18.87 7.65 2.46
C ILE A 17 -17.74 8.61 2.08
N SER A 18 -17.31 8.64 0.82
CA SER A 18 -16.22 9.50 0.36
C SER A 18 -16.57 10.97 0.38
N ILE A 19 -17.80 11.33 0.00
CA ILE A 19 -18.27 12.73 0.08
C ILE A 19 -18.28 13.17 1.54
N ILE A 20 -18.83 12.37 2.44
CA ILE A 20 -18.85 12.66 3.89
C ILE A 20 -17.42 12.76 4.44
N SER A 21 -16.54 11.85 4.04
CA SER A 21 -15.15 11.84 4.51
C SER A 21 -14.34 13.01 3.95
N TRP A 22 -14.64 13.45 2.73
CA TRP A 22 -14.03 14.63 2.12
C TRP A 22 -14.39 15.89 2.91
N THR A 23 -15.67 16.06 3.26
CA THR A 23 -16.11 17.21 4.06
C THR A 23 -15.52 17.14 5.48
N LEU A 24 -15.60 16.01 6.16
CA LEU A 24 -15.01 15.84 7.49
C LEU A 24 -13.49 16.05 7.50
N GLY A 25 -12.78 15.53 6.49
CA GLY A 25 -11.34 15.73 6.34
C GLY A 25 -10.93 17.18 6.13
N SER A 26 -11.82 18.01 5.55
CA SER A 26 -11.59 19.46 5.45
C SER A 26 -11.78 20.19 6.79
N PHE A 27 -12.65 19.70 7.68
CA PHE A 27 -12.85 20.26 9.02
C PHE A 27 -11.80 19.80 10.04
N LEU A 28 -11.30 18.56 9.90
CA LEU A 28 -10.28 17.97 10.76
C LEU A 28 -9.10 17.46 9.93
N PRO A 29 -8.22 18.36 9.44
CA PRO A 29 -7.10 18.02 8.56
C PRO A 29 -6.12 17.03 9.21
N VAL A 30 -6.03 17.04 10.55
CA VAL A 30 -5.18 16.14 11.35
C VAL A 30 -5.46 14.67 11.07
N VAL A 31 -6.72 14.33 10.83
CA VAL A 31 -7.11 12.96 10.52
C VAL A 31 -6.98 12.70 9.02
N GLY A 32 -7.40 13.66 8.18
CA GLY A 32 -7.37 13.53 6.73
C GLY A 32 -8.53 12.69 6.18
N ALA A 33 -8.99 13.05 4.97
CA ALA A 33 -10.19 12.44 4.39
C ALA A 33 -10.09 10.92 4.17
N PRO A 34 -8.97 10.34 3.69
CA PRO A 34 -8.85 8.88 3.56
C PRO A 34 -8.97 8.13 4.88
N VAL A 35 -8.45 8.69 5.98
CA VAL A 35 -8.53 8.04 7.29
C VAL A 35 -9.98 8.01 7.79
N PHE A 36 -10.72 9.12 7.65
CA PHE A 36 -12.16 9.13 7.92
C PHE A 36 -12.91 8.07 7.08
N ALA A 37 -12.56 7.93 5.81
CA ALA A 37 -13.20 6.94 4.94
C ALA A 37 -12.96 5.50 5.41
N ILE A 38 -11.74 5.15 5.84
CA ILE A 38 -11.46 3.82 6.41
C ILE A 38 -12.27 3.64 7.70
N PHE A 39 -12.27 4.61 8.62
CA PHE A 39 -12.99 4.49 9.90
C PHE A 39 -14.50 4.36 9.73
N ILE A 40 -15.11 5.23 8.92
CA ILE A 40 -16.55 5.17 8.65
C ILE A 40 -16.88 3.83 7.99
N GLY A 41 -16.07 3.38 7.02
CA GLY A 41 -16.22 2.07 6.43
C GLY A 41 -16.13 0.93 7.45
N MET A 42 -15.16 0.96 8.37
CA MET A 42 -14.98 -0.05 9.42
C MET A 42 -16.17 -0.10 10.38
N ILE A 43 -16.71 1.06 10.79
CA ILE A 43 -17.89 1.14 11.65
C ILE A 43 -19.12 0.58 10.92
N LEU A 44 -19.30 0.97 9.65
CA LEU A 44 -20.42 0.53 8.84
C LEU A 44 -20.31 -0.93 8.38
N HIS A 45 -19.12 -1.54 8.44
CA HIS A 45 -18.91 -2.94 8.07
C HIS A 45 -19.92 -3.85 8.79
N HIS A 46 -20.12 -3.70 10.10
CA HIS A 46 -21.02 -4.56 10.88
C HIS A 46 -22.46 -4.53 10.37
N PHE A 47 -22.92 -3.38 9.86
CA PHE A 47 -24.27 -3.18 9.36
C PHE A 47 -24.42 -3.57 7.89
N LEU A 48 -23.39 -3.32 7.07
CA LEU A 48 -23.45 -3.46 5.62
C LEU A 48 -22.84 -4.78 5.09
N SER A 49 -22.08 -5.51 5.90
CA SER A 49 -21.38 -6.74 5.45
C SER A 49 -22.31 -7.89 5.05
N SER A 50 -23.57 -7.87 5.49
CA SER A 50 -24.57 -8.88 5.15
C SER A 50 -25.11 -8.73 3.72
N TYR A 51 -24.98 -7.53 3.11
CA TYR A 51 -25.51 -7.23 1.78
C TYR A 51 -24.53 -7.61 0.67
N LYS A 52 -24.66 -8.83 0.16
CA LYS A 52 -23.81 -9.36 -0.94
C LYS A 52 -23.83 -8.52 -2.21
N GLN A 53 -24.86 -7.69 -2.42
CA GLN A 53 -24.94 -6.77 -3.56
C GLN A 53 -23.83 -5.71 -3.55
N LEU A 54 -23.20 -5.44 -2.40
CA LEU A 54 -22.12 -4.46 -2.27
C LEU A 54 -20.77 -5.04 -2.72
N ASP A 55 -20.52 -6.34 -2.52
CA ASP A 55 -19.21 -6.98 -2.62
C ASP A 55 -18.45 -6.71 -3.92
N ALA A 56 -19.16 -6.74 -5.05
CA ALA A 56 -18.57 -6.49 -6.36
C ALA A 56 -18.07 -5.04 -6.48
N GLY A 57 -18.91 -4.06 -6.09
CA GLY A 57 -18.55 -2.64 -6.10
C GLY A 57 -17.45 -2.29 -5.10
N LEU A 58 -17.48 -2.88 -3.90
CA LEU A 58 -16.41 -2.71 -2.91
C LEU A 58 -15.07 -3.30 -3.41
N THR A 59 -15.11 -4.45 -4.07
CA THR A 59 -13.92 -5.08 -4.65
C THR A 59 -13.38 -4.30 -5.85
N TYR A 60 -14.26 -3.74 -6.67
CA TYR A 60 -13.86 -2.86 -7.75
C TYR A 60 -13.21 -1.58 -7.21
N SER A 61 -13.81 -0.94 -6.20
CA SER A 61 -13.30 0.30 -5.60
C SER A 61 -11.94 0.11 -4.91
N SER A 62 -11.81 -0.93 -4.08
CA SER A 62 -10.57 -1.23 -3.34
C SER A 62 -9.40 -1.67 -4.24
N LYS A 63 -9.65 -2.09 -5.49
CA LYS A 63 -8.59 -2.55 -6.42
C LYS A 63 -8.43 -1.66 -7.64
N LYS A 64 -9.49 -1.49 -8.42
CA LYS A 64 -9.43 -0.81 -9.73
C LYS A 64 -9.46 0.70 -9.60
N LEU A 65 -10.35 1.26 -8.78
CA LEU A 65 -10.34 2.71 -8.54
C LEU A 65 -9.03 3.17 -7.91
N LEU A 66 -8.46 2.40 -6.98
CA LEU A 66 -7.13 2.69 -6.43
C LEU A 66 -6.04 2.68 -7.50
N GLN A 67 -6.01 1.68 -8.38
CA GLN A 67 -5.05 1.65 -9.50
C GLN A 67 -5.20 2.86 -10.42
N TYR A 68 -6.43 3.25 -10.74
CA TYR A 68 -6.69 4.45 -11.54
C TYR A 68 -6.27 5.72 -10.81
N ALA A 69 -6.52 5.81 -9.50
CA ALA A 69 -6.08 6.94 -8.70
C ALA A 69 -4.55 7.09 -8.75
N VAL A 70 -3.82 5.98 -8.55
CA VAL A 70 -2.35 5.99 -8.64
C VAL A 70 -1.90 6.41 -10.05
N ILE A 71 -2.49 5.86 -11.11
CA ILE A 71 -2.16 6.28 -12.48
C ILE A 71 -2.43 7.79 -12.69
N LEU A 72 -3.55 8.29 -12.17
CA LEU A 72 -3.91 9.71 -12.20
C LEU A 72 -2.93 10.59 -11.41
N LEU A 73 -2.33 10.11 -10.30
CA LEU A 73 -1.25 10.84 -9.61
C LEU A 73 -0.01 11.00 -10.48
N GLY A 74 0.23 10.09 -11.43
CA GLY A 74 1.31 10.22 -12.39
C GLY A 74 1.15 11.46 -13.27
N PHE A 75 -0.09 11.90 -13.49
CA PHE A 75 -0.36 13.16 -14.17
C PHE A 75 -0.02 14.33 -13.23
N GLY A 76 0.90 15.19 -13.67
CA GLY A 76 1.43 16.29 -12.87
C GLY A 76 2.70 15.94 -12.09
N LEU A 77 3.37 14.82 -12.43
CA LEU A 77 4.73 14.51 -11.99
C LEU A 77 5.69 14.48 -13.17
N ASN A 78 6.85 15.13 -13.01
CA ASN A 78 7.93 15.04 -13.99
C ASN A 78 8.67 13.70 -13.85
N ILE A 79 9.00 13.06 -14.96
CA ILE A 79 9.68 11.77 -14.97
C ILE A 79 11.04 11.84 -14.27
N SER A 80 11.73 12.99 -14.35
CA SER A 80 13.01 13.23 -13.67
C SER A 80 12.84 13.20 -12.16
N GLN A 81 11.73 13.74 -11.63
CA GLN A 81 11.40 13.68 -10.21
C GLN A 81 11.11 12.23 -9.77
N VAL A 82 10.36 11.47 -10.60
CA VAL A 82 10.11 10.05 -10.35
C VAL A 82 11.42 9.27 -10.24
N PHE A 83 12.36 9.48 -11.16
CA PHE A 83 13.67 8.84 -11.12
C PHE A 83 14.52 9.30 -9.93
N ALA A 84 14.52 10.59 -9.60
CA ALA A 84 15.29 11.13 -8.48
C ALA A 84 14.84 10.52 -7.14
N VAL A 85 13.53 10.57 -6.84
CA VAL A 85 12.95 9.99 -5.61
C VAL A 85 13.10 8.47 -5.59
N GLY A 86 12.89 7.81 -6.73
CA GLY A 86 13.10 6.37 -6.87
C GLY A 86 14.54 5.98 -6.53
N LYS A 87 15.54 6.71 -7.05
CA LYS A 87 16.96 6.42 -6.82
C LYS A 87 17.39 6.73 -5.38
N SER A 88 16.99 7.88 -4.82
CA SER A 88 17.36 8.27 -3.45
C SER A 88 16.78 7.32 -2.40
N SER A 89 15.62 6.72 -2.68
CA SER A 89 14.96 5.78 -1.76
C SER A 89 15.53 4.35 -1.78
N LEU A 90 16.33 3.97 -2.79
CA LEU A 90 16.83 2.59 -2.94
C LEU A 90 17.59 2.06 -1.71
N PRO A 91 18.53 2.79 -1.07
CA PRO A 91 19.25 2.27 0.10
C PRO A 91 18.31 1.93 1.26
N VAL A 92 17.30 2.77 1.50
CA VAL A 92 16.30 2.56 2.56
C VAL A 92 15.35 1.43 2.19
N ILE A 93 14.94 1.34 0.93
CA ILE A 93 14.11 0.23 0.43
C ILE A 93 14.83 -1.11 0.58
N LEU A 94 16.09 -1.22 0.14
CA LEU A 94 16.84 -2.46 0.18
C LEU A 94 17.09 -2.92 1.62
N SER A 95 17.52 -2.01 2.50
CA SER A 95 17.74 -2.31 3.91
C SER A 95 16.45 -2.74 4.63
N THR A 96 15.33 -2.04 4.41
CA THR A 96 14.03 -2.39 5.01
C THR A 96 13.47 -3.71 4.49
N ILE A 97 13.68 -4.04 3.21
CA ILE A 97 13.33 -5.36 2.67
C ILE A 97 14.17 -6.45 3.32
N SER A 98 15.50 -6.27 3.35
CA SER A 98 16.42 -7.26 3.92
C SER A 98 16.13 -7.54 5.39
N ILE A 99 15.98 -6.51 6.22
CA ILE A 99 15.73 -6.71 7.65
C ILE A 99 14.40 -7.42 7.92
N ALA A 100 13.35 -7.10 7.18
CA ALA A 100 12.04 -7.71 7.35
C ALA A 100 12.05 -9.20 7.00
N LEU A 101 12.75 -9.58 5.92
CA LEU A 101 12.90 -10.99 5.54
C LEU A 101 13.77 -11.75 6.55
N ILE A 102 14.84 -11.14 7.06
CA ILE A 102 15.69 -11.72 8.11
C ILE A 102 14.89 -11.94 9.39
N VAL A 103 14.15 -10.93 9.86
CA VAL A 103 13.31 -11.03 11.06
C VAL A 103 12.25 -12.11 10.90
N ALA A 104 11.56 -12.14 9.76
CA ALA A 104 10.59 -13.18 9.48
C ALA A 104 11.19 -14.59 9.55
N TYR A 105 12.38 -14.77 8.94
CA TYR A 105 13.08 -16.05 8.93
C TYR A 105 13.62 -16.48 10.30
N LEU A 106 14.15 -15.56 11.10
CA LEU A 106 14.73 -15.86 12.41
C LEU A 106 13.63 -16.16 13.45
N PHE A 107 12.57 -15.35 13.48
CA PHE A 107 11.54 -15.44 14.52
C PHE A 107 10.45 -16.47 14.21
N GLN A 108 10.38 -17.05 13.01
CA GLN A 108 9.42 -18.11 12.71
C GLN A 108 9.54 -19.32 13.67
N ARG A 109 10.78 -19.70 14.04
CA ARG A 109 11.05 -20.82 14.95
C ARG A 109 10.66 -20.49 16.38
N PHE A 110 10.85 -19.24 16.79
CA PHE A 110 10.51 -18.79 18.14
C PHE A 110 9.01 -18.84 18.41
N PHE A 111 8.18 -18.53 17.40
CA PHE A 111 6.72 -18.55 17.53
C PHE A 111 6.05 -19.84 17.10
N ASP A 112 6.83 -20.84 16.66
CA ASP A 112 6.33 -22.11 16.12
C ASP A 112 5.32 -21.89 14.97
N LEU A 113 5.71 -21.05 14.01
CA LEU A 113 4.91 -20.73 12.83
C LEU A 113 5.35 -21.55 11.62
N ASP A 114 4.38 -21.90 10.77
CA ASP A 114 4.67 -22.54 9.49
C ASP A 114 5.58 -21.63 8.64
N THR A 115 6.63 -22.22 8.06
CA THR A 115 7.63 -21.51 7.25
C THR A 115 7.00 -20.72 6.11
N LYS A 116 5.94 -21.24 5.47
CA LYS A 116 5.24 -20.55 4.37
C LYS A 116 4.50 -19.33 4.89
N LEU A 117 3.79 -19.46 6.02
CA LEU A 117 3.11 -18.33 6.65
C LEU A 117 4.10 -17.24 7.06
N ALA A 118 5.22 -17.60 7.70
CA ALA A 118 6.27 -16.65 8.06
C ALA A 118 6.87 -15.95 6.83
N THR A 119 7.13 -16.71 5.76
CA THR A 119 7.61 -16.18 4.47
C THR A 119 6.62 -15.18 3.87
N LEU A 120 5.31 -15.51 3.87
CA LEU A 120 4.27 -14.61 3.36
C LEU A 120 4.18 -13.33 4.19
N ILE A 121 4.33 -13.40 5.52
CA ILE A 121 4.34 -12.22 6.39
C ILE A 121 5.57 -11.35 6.10
N GLY A 122 6.77 -11.95 6.05
CA GLY A 122 8.01 -11.23 5.74
C GLY A 122 7.96 -10.53 4.38
N VAL A 123 7.51 -11.24 3.34
CA VAL A 123 7.36 -10.70 1.97
C VAL A 123 6.23 -9.66 1.89
N GLY A 124 5.12 -9.90 2.59
CA GLY A 124 4.00 -8.97 2.68
C GLY A 124 4.41 -7.64 3.32
N SER A 125 5.10 -7.68 4.46
CA SER A 125 5.54 -6.48 5.19
C SER A 125 6.58 -5.69 4.40
N SER A 126 7.52 -6.38 3.75
CA SER A 126 8.65 -5.74 3.06
C SER A 126 8.31 -5.08 1.71
N ILE A 127 7.24 -5.49 1.01
CA ILE A 127 7.02 -5.08 -0.39
C ILE A 127 5.72 -4.28 -0.63
N CYS A 128 4.60 -4.93 -0.90
CA CYS A 128 3.33 -4.24 -1.21
C CYS A 128 2.14 -4.96 -0.58
N GLY A 129 2.40 -5.70 0.50
CA GLY A 129 1.38 -6.40 1.26
C GLY A 129 0.72 -7.51 0.44
N GLY A 130 -0.60 -7.37 0.24
CA GLY A 130 -1.43 -8.39 -0.38
C GLY A 130 -0.98 -8.77 -1.81
N SER A 131 -0.47 -7.84 -2.60
CA SER A 131 0.03 -8.13 -3.96
C SER A 131 1.30 -8.99 -3.93
N ALA A 132 2.20 -8.75 -2.97
CA ALA A 132 3.40 -9.55 -2.79
C ALA A 132 3.05 -10.96 -2.26
N ILE A 133 2.11 -11.05 -1.32
CA ILE A 133 1.58 -12.33 -0.84
C ILE A 133 0.95 -13.12 -1.99
N ALA A 134 0.10 -12.50 -2.80
CA ALA A 134 -0.56 -13.14 -3.93
C ALA A 134 0.42 -13.63 -5.01
N ALA A 135 1.52 -12.90 -5.23
CA ALA A 135 2.57 -13.31 -6.15
C ALA A 135 3.45 -14.45 -5.59
N THR A 136 3.66 -14.47 -4.27
CA THR A 136 4.56 -15.42 -3.61
C THR A 136 3.89 -16.72 -3.23
N ALA A 137 2.62 -16.69 -2.82
CA ALA A 137 1.83 -17.85 -2.43
C ALA A 137 1.89 -19.02 -3.43
N PRO A 138 1.68 -18.83 -4.75
CA PRO A 138 1.77 -19.94 -5.70
C PRO A 138 3.21 -20.46 -5.86
N VAL A 139 4.22 -19.62 -5.64
CA VAL A 139 5.64 -19.99 -5.79
C VAL A 139 6.09 -20.93 -4.67
N ILE A 140 5.63 -20.69 -3.44
CA ILE A 140 5.97 -21.52 -2.27
C ILE A 140 4.90 -22.57 -1.95
N HIS A 141 3.90 -22.72 -2.83
CA HIS A 141 2.73 -23.59 -2.64
C HIS A 141 2.04 -23.40 -1.28
N ALA A 142 1.77 -22.14 -0.92
CA ALA A 142 1.07 -21.80 0.32
C ALA A 142 -0.41 -22.19 0.26
N LYS A 143 -0.94 -22.62 1.39
CA LYS A 143 -2.37 -22.95 1.56
C LYS A 143 -3.18 -21.66 1.65
N GLU A 144 -4.44 -21.70 1.21
CA GLU A 144 -5.35 -20.55 1.29
C GLU A 144 -5.47 -19.98 2.72
N LYS A 145 -5.44 -20.85 3.74
CA LYS A 145 -5.44 -20.45 5.14
C LYS A 145 -4.23 -19.59 5.51
N GLU A 146 -3.04 -19.96 5.05
CA GLU A 146 -1.79 -19.21 5.30
C GLU A 146 -1.83 -17.86 4.58
N VAL A 147 -2.34 -17.84 3.34
CA VAL A 147 -2.53 -16.62 2.55
C VAL A 147 -3.50 -15.66 3.24
N ALA A 148 -4.66 -16.16 3.66
CA ALA A 148 -5.67 -15.36 4.35
C ALA A 148 -5.12 -14.79 5.67
N GLN A 149 -4.41 -15.61 6.45
CA GLN A 149 -3.82 -15.19 7.72
C GLN A 149 -2.72 -14.13 7.52
N ALA A 150 -1.83 -14.32 6.54
CA ALA A 150 -0.82 -13.32 6.20
C ALA A 150 -1.45 -12.00 5.74
N ILE A 151 -2.45 -12.04 4.84
CA ILE A 151 -3.15 -10.84 4.38
C ILE A 151 -3.80 -10.11 5.56
N SER A 152 -4.43 -10.84 6.47
CA SER A 152 -5.03 -10.28 7.69
C SER A 152 -3.98 -9.54 8.55
N VAL A 153 -2.82 -10.14 8.82
CA VAL A 153 -1.73 -9.51 9.57
C VAL A 153 -1.25 -8.24 8.90
N ILE A 154 -0.96 -8.28 7.59
CA ILE A 154 -0.50 -7.12 6.84
C ILE A 154 -1.52 -5.99 6.87
N PHE A 155 -2.79 -6.35 6.67
CA PHE A 155 -3.86 -5.40 6.60
C PHE A 155 -4.16 -4.76 7.96
N PHE A 156 -3.97 -5.49 9.06
CA PHE A 156 -4.05 -4.95 10.42
C PHE A 156 -3.02 -3.83 10.64
N PHE A 157 -1.75 -4.09 10.32
CA PHE A 157 -0.70 -3.08 10.45
C PHE A 157 -0.85 -1.91 9.48
N ASN A 158 -1.47 -2.12 8.33
CA ASN A 158 -1.80 -1.06 7.37
C ASN A 158 -2.81 -0.06 7.93
N VAL A 159 -3.87 -0.55 8.56
CA VAL A 159 -4.83 0.32 9.27
C VAL A 159 -4.11 1.07 10.36
N LEU A 160 -3.30 0.40 11.20
CA LEU A 160 -2.53 1.08 12.25
C LEU A 160 -1.57 2.15 11.69
N ALA A 161 -0.85 1.85 10.61
CA ALA A 161 0.03 2.79 9.91
C ALA A 161 -0.71 4.08 9.52
N ALA A 162 -1.85 3.95 8.85
CA ALA A 162 -2.64 5.09 8.38
C ALA A 162 -3.08 6.03 9.51
N LEU A 163 -3.24 5.49 10.73
CA LEU A 163 -3.67 6.23 11.91
C LEU A 163 -2.52 6.81 12.71
N ILE A 164 -1.46 6.03 12.88
CA ILE A 164 -0.37 6.34 13.81
C ILE A 164 0.74 7.13 13.13
N PHE A 165 1.02 6.88 11.85
CA PHE A 165 2.22 7.44 11.24
C PHE A 165 2.19 8.96 11.09
N PRO A 166 1.09 9.62 10.67
CA PRO A 166 1.08 11.09 10.55
C PRO A 166 1.40 11.80 11.88
N THR A 167 0.84 11.31 12.99
CA THR A 167 1.11 11.84 14.33
C THR A 167 2.50 11.48 14.82
N LEU A 168 2.96 10.24 14.56
CA LEU A 168 4.32 9.82 14.88
C LEU A 168 5.37 10.63 14.12
N GLY A 169 5.18 10.89 12.83
CA GLY A 169 6.09 11.70 12.03
C GLY A 169 6.16 13.15 12.51
N THR A 170 5.02 13.69 12.95
CA THR A 170 4.96 15.02 13.59
C THR A 170 5.77 15.05 14.88
N TRP A 171 5.61 14.02 15.73
CA TRP A 171 6.33 13.92 17.00
C TRP A 171 7.85 13.71 16.82
N LEU A 172 8.23 12.96 15.79
CA LEU A 172 9.62 12.76 15.38
C LEU A 172 10.21 13.95 14.62
N HIS A 173 9.43 15.00 14.34
CA HIS A 173 9.85 16.18 13.57
C HIS A 173 10.40 15.83 12.18
N LEU A 174 9.81 14.83 11.52
CA LEU A 174 10.23 14.43 10.18
C LEU A 174 9.97 15.55 9.18
N SER A 175 10.95 15.79 8.32
CA SER A 175 10.80 16.60 7.12
C SER A 175 9.77 15.98 6.17
N ASN A 176 9.26 16.76 5.20
CA ASN A 176 8.31 16.23 4.21
C ASN A 176 8.94 15.11 3.35
N GLU A 177 10.23 15.23 3.05
CA GLU A 177 10.97 14.20 2.33
C GLU A 177 11.17 12.96 3.22
N GLY A 178 11.59 13.15 4.48
CA GLY A 178 11.72 12.08 5.47
C GLY A 178 10.42 11.33 5.70
N PHE A 179 9.30 12.04 5.87
CA PHE A 179 7.99 11.43 6.01
C PHE A 179 7.53 10.71 4.74
N SER A 180 7.81 11.26 3.56
CA SER A 180 7.52 10.58 2.27
C SER A 180 8.23 9.24 2.18
N LEU A 181 9.51 9.22 2.54
CA LEU A 181 10.34 8.03 2.54
C LEU A 181 9.91 7.05 3.64
N PHE A 182 9.62 7.54 4.84
CA PHE A 182 9.13 6.76 5.97
C PHE A 182 7.79 6.08 5.64
N ALA A 183 6.77 6.85 5.22
CA ALA A 183 5.48 6.30 4.83
C ALA A 183 5.62 5.30 3.66
N GLY A 184 6.38 5.68 2.62
CA GLY A 184 6.63 4.83 1.45
C GLY A 184 7.31 3.49 1.78
N THR A 185 8.15 3.45 2.82
CA THR A 185 8.92 2.26 3.22
C THR A 185 8.37 1.51 4.43
N ALA A 186 7.57 2.11 5.31
CA ALA A 186 7.10 1.47 6.54
C ALA A 186 5.62 1.05 6.53
N VAL A 187 4.80 1.64 5.67
CA VAL A 187 3.43 1.16 5.45
C VAL A 187 3.46 0.01 4.46
N ASN A 188 2.66 -1.05 4.61
CA ASN A 188 2.92 -2.28 3.85
C ASN A 188 2.33 -2.27 2.44
N ASP A 189 1.25 -1.52 2.18
CA ASP A 189 0.57 -1.50 0.88
C ASP A 189 0.40 -0.09 0.29
N THR A 190 0.02 -0.04 -0.98
CA THR A 190 -0.17 1.23 -1.71
C THR A 190 -1.38 2.00 -1.19
N SER A 191 -2.46 1.28 -0.84
CA SER A 191 -3.70 1.91 -0.40
C SER A 191 -3.48 2.74 0.87
N SER A 192 -2.83 2.15 1.86
CA SER A 192 -2.59 2.77 3.15
C SER A 192 -1.46 3.79 3.08
N VAL A 193 -0.47 3.62 2.17
CA VAL A 193 0.50 4.70 1.91
C VAL A 193 -0.19 5.94 1.40
N THR A 194 -1.08 5.79 0.41
CA THR A 194 -1.78 6.94 -0.14
C THR A 194 -2.67 7.62 0.92
N ALA A 195 -3.32 6.85 1.79
CA ALA A 195 -4.07 7.40 2.92
C ALA A 195 -3.15 8.14 3.92
N THR A 196 -2.07 7.49 4.36
CA THR A 196 -1.10 8.04 5.32
C THR A 196 -0.48 9.35 4.82
N ALA A 197 0.00 9.35 3.58
CA ALA A 197 0.66 10.50 2.99
C ALA A 197 -0.32 11.64 2.66
N SER A 198 -1.56 11.32 2.27
CA SER A 198 -2.60 12.33 2.07
C SER A 198 -3.03 13.01 3.38
N ALA A 199 -3.01 12.30 4.50
CA ALA A 199 -3.28 12.88 5.82
C ALA A 199 -2.16 13.88 6.18
N TRP A 200 -0.90 13.51 5.92
CA TRP A 200 0.22 14.43 6.05
C TRP A 200 0.12 15.66 5.14
N ASP A 201 -0.23 15.49 3.87
CA ASP A 201 -0.45 16.62 2.96
C ASP A 201 -1.57 17.56 3.44
N SER A 202 -2.60 17.02 4.09
CA SER A 202 -3.69 17.82 4.64
C SER A 202 -3.23 18.62 5.86
N LEU A 203 -2.31 18.07 6.66
CA LEU A 203 -1.72 18.70 7.84
C LEU A 203 -0.74 19.82 7.50
N TYR A 204 0.12 19.60 6.50
CA TYR A 204 1.27 20.48 6.23
C TYR A 204 1.20 21.20 4.88
N HIS A 205 0.15 20.96 4.07
CA HIS A 205 -0.02 21.52 2.72
C HIS A 205 1.15 21.19 1.77
N THR A 206 1.51 19.91 1.70
CA THR A 206 2.71 19.42 0.99
C THR A 206 2.38 18.59 -0.26
N ASN A 207 3.42 18.09 -0.95
CA ASN A 207 3.34 17.12 -2.05
C ASN A 207 3.99 15.77 -1.64
N THR A 208 3.73 15.34 -0.42
CA THR A 208 4.27 14.11 0.20
C THR A 208 3.58 12.88 -0.39
N LEU A 209 2.30 12.97 -0.74
CA LEU A 209 1.56 11.87 -1.37
C LEU A 209 2.26 11.33 -2.61
N GLU A 210 2.70 12.21 -3.51
CA GLU A 210 3.34 11.79 -4.74
C GLU A 210 4.70 11.12 -4.49
N SER A 211 5.54 11.73 -3.64
CA SER A 211 6.85 11.19 -3.28
C SER A 211 6.74 9.85 -2.57
N ALA A 212 5.85 9.72 -1.57
CA ALA A 212 5.60 8.46 -0.88
C ALA A 212 5.06 7.37 -1.83
N THR A 213 4.22 7.76 -2.79
CA THR A 213 3.72 6.85 -3.83
C THR A 213 4.88 6.36 -4.71
N ILE A 214 5.79 7.23 -5.16
CA ILE A 214 6.97 6.83 -5.94
C ILE A 214 7.83 5.84 -5.17
N VAL A 215 8.13 6.11 -3.89
CA VAL A 215 8.88 5.21 -3.01
C VAL A 215 8.19 3.84 -2.93
N LYS A 216 6.87 3.81 -2.73
CA LYS A 216 6.09 2.57 -2.67
C LYS A 216 6.10 1.80 -3.99
N LEU A 217 5.95 2.47 -5.13
CA LEU A 217 5.94 1.82 -6.44
C LEU A 217 7.33 1.25 -6.76
N THR A 218 8.40 1.98 -6.46
CA THR A 218 9.79 1.50 -6.56
C THR A 218 9.97 0.24 -5.71
N ARG A 219 9.51 0.25 -4.45
CA ARG A 219 9.53 -0.93 -3.57
C ARG A 219 8.73 -2.10 -4.14
N THR A 220 7.59 -1.83 -4.77
CA THR A 220 6.72 -2.85 -5.39
C THR A 220 7.41 -3.59 -6.53
N LEU A 221 8.40 -3.00 -7.20
CA LEU A 221 9.18 -3.71 -8.23
C LEU A 221 10.03 -4.85 -7.64
N ALA A 222 10.33 -4.82 -6.34
CA ALA A 222 11.06 -5.88 -5.65
C ALA A 222 10.31 -7.22 -5.59
N ILE A 223 9.01 -7.27 -5.93
CA ILE A 223 8.30 -8.56 -6.10
C ILE A 223 9.02 -9.43 -7.13
N ILE A 224 9.55 -8.84 -8.21
CA ILE A 224 10.19 -9.58 -9.31
C ILE A 224 11.42 -10.36 -8.82
N PRO A 225 12.48 -9.72 -8.27
CA PRO A 225 13.65 -10.44 -7.80
C PRO A 225 13.33 -11.41 -6.66
N ILE A 226 12.44 -11.06 -5.73
CA ILE A 226 12.12 -11.91 -4.59
C ILE A 226 11.36 -13.17 -5.02
N THR A 227 10.37 -13.05 -5.90
CA THR A 227 9.62 -14.22 -6.40
C THR A 227 10.48 -15.12 -7.29
N LEU A 228 11.40 -14.56 -8.07
CA LEU A 228 12.41 -15.34 -8.81
C LEU A 228 13.35 -16.09 -7.88
N PHE A 229 13.86 -15.41 -6.84
CA PHE A 229 14.74 -16.03 -5.85
C PHE A 229 14.04 -17.17 -5.11
N LEU A 230 12.81 -16.94 -4.62
CA LEU A 230 12.02 -17.97 -3.93
C LEU A 230 11.68 -19.15 -4.85
N SER A 231 11.37 -18.89 -6.13
CA SER A 231 11.13 -19.96 -7.10
C SER A 231 12.37 -20.80 -7.35
N TYR A 232 13.53 -20.17 -7.50
CA TYR A 232 14.80 -20.86 -7.66
C TYR A 232 15.11 -21.74 -6.44
N TRP A 233 14.95 -21.19 -5.24
CA TRP A 233 15.16 -21.90 -3.99
C TRP A 233 14.21 -23.11 -3.85
N GLN A 234 12.93 -22.92 -4.17
CA GLN A 234 11.91 -23.97 -4.12
C GLN A 234 12.20 -25.09 -5.14
N SER A 235 12.61 -24.73 -6.36
CA SER A 235 12.98 -25.67 -7.43
C SER A 235 14.14 -26.57 -7.00
N ARG A 236 15.16 -26.03 -6.31
CA ARG A 236 16.26 -26.83 -5.76
C ARG A 236 15.82 -27.81 -4.68
N GLN A 237 14.84 -27.47 -3.86
CA GLN A 237 14.37 -28.36 -2.79
C GLN A 237 13.42 -29.46 -3.30
N GLN A 238 12.64 -29.18 -4.34
CA GLN A 238 11.57 -30.08 -4.80
C GLN A 238 11.81 -30.69 -6.18
N GLY A 239 12.94 -30.40 -6.84
CA GLY A 239 13.30 -30.94 -8.15
C GLY A 239 12.35 -30.57 -9.28
N ASN A 240 11.44 -29.60 -9.08
CA ASN A 240 10.38 -29.25 -10.02
C ASN A 240 10.61 -27.85 -10.58
N ASN A 241 10.88 -27.76 -11.87
CA ASN A 241 11.29 -26.54 -12.55
C ASN A 241 10.06 -25.79 -13.11
N GLN A 242 9.15 -25.35 -12.25
CA GLN A 242 8.06 -24.47 -12.68
C GLN A 242 8.56 -23.03 -12.76
N GLY A 243 8.86 -22.57 -13.97
CA GLY A 243 9.30 -21.20 -14.22
C GLY A 243 8.25 -20.15 -13.83
N VAL A 244 8.70 -19.05 -13.24
CA VAL A 244 7.86 -17.93 -12.86
C VAL A 244 7.42 -17.13 -14.09
N LYS A 245 6.11 -17.00 -14.32
CA LYS A 245 5.58 -16.13 -15.38
C LYS A 245 5.63 -14.66 -14.96
N LEU A 246 6.72 -13.98 -15.24
CA LEU A 246 6.96 -12.56 -14.90
C LEU A 246 5.79 -11.63 -15.30
N LYS A 247 5.18 -11.86 -16.47
CA LYS A 247 4.03 -11.07 -16.95
C LYS A 247 2.82 -11.11 -16.00
N LYS A 248 2.66 -12.18 -15.21
CA LYS A 248 1.55 -12.31 -14.24
C LYS A 248 1.84 -11.59 -12.92
N ILE A 249 3.11 -11.35 -12.62
CA ILE A 249 3.57 -10.77 -11.34
C ILE A 249 3.81 -9.27 -11.48
N PHE A 250 4.19 -8.82 -12.68
CA PHE A 250 4.45 -7.41 -12.92
C PHE A 250 3.17 -6.57 -12.74
N PRO A 251 3.18 -5.56 -11.85
CA PRO A 251 2.05 -4.68 -11.63
C PRO A 251 1.90 -3.70 -12.81
N VAL A 252 1.10 -4.07 -13.81
CA VAL A 252 0.92 -3.29 -15.07
C VAL A 252 0.50 -1.83 -14.82
N PHE A 253 -0.19 -1.52 -13.72
CA PHE A 253 -0.56 -0.14 -13.38
C PHE A 253 0.65 0.78 -13.11
N ILE A 254 1.81 0.24 -12.71
CA ILE A 254 3.06 1.01 -12.57
C ILE A 254 3.53 1.51 -13.94
N LEU A 255 3.36 0.72 -15.00
CA LEU A 255 3.70 1.16 -16.35
C LEU A 255 2.80 2.33 -16.79
N TYR A 256 1.50 2.25 -16.51
CA TYR A 256 0.58 3.36 -16.80
C TYR A 256 0.89 4.62 -15.98
N PHE A 257 1.33 4.48 -14.73
CA PHE A 257 1.84 5.61 -13.92
C PHE A 257 3.07 6.26 -14.56
N ILE A 258 4.05 5.47 -15.01
CA ILE A 258 5.25 5.97 -15.68
C ILE A 258 4.87 6.68 -17.00
N LEU A 259 3.96 6.10 -17.79
CA LEU A 259 3.47 6.72 -19.02
C LEU A 259 2.74 8.04 -18.76
N ALA A 260 1.94 8.13 -17.70
CA ALA A 260 1.28 9.38 -17.30
C ALA A 260 2.28 10.48 -16.90
N SER A 261 3.34 10.13 -16.17
CA SER A 261 4.41 11.06 -15.80
C SER A 261 5.25 11.48 -17.02
N LEU A 262 5.52 10.56 -17.94
CA LEU A 262 6.20 10.87 -19.20
C LEU A 262 5.36 11.84 -20.05
N LEU A 263 4.05 11.59 -20.17
CA LEU A 263 3.15 12.47 -20.90
C LEU A 263 3.08 13.86 -20.27
N THR A 264 3.02 13.94 -18.94
CA THR A 264 3.12 15.20 -18.20
C THR A 264 4.39 15.94 -18.59
N THR A 265 5.54 15.26 -18.52
CA THR A 265 6.85 15.84 -18.83
C THR A 265 6.89 16.41 -20.25
N VAL A 266 6.45 15.63 -21.23
CA VAL A 266 6.42 16.04 -22.64
C VAL A 266 5.53 17.26 -22.83
N LEU A 267 4.30 17.25 -22.30
CA LEU A 267 3.37 18.37 -22.43
C LEU A 267 3.89 19.64 -21.75
N THR A 268 4.50 19.51 -20.56
CA THR A 268 5.11 20.67 -19.87
C THR A 268 6.30 21.24 -20.65
N SER A 269 7.10 20.39 -21.30
CA SER A 269 8.19 20.84 -22.18
C SER A 269 7.70 21.58 -23.43
N PHE A 270 6.47 21.29 -23.90
CA PHE A 270 5.81 22.04 -24.96
C PHE A 270 5.08 23.31 -24.47
N GLY A 271 5.26 23.70 -23.21
CA GLY A 271 4.70 24.93 -22.64
C GLY A 271 3.30 24.79 -22.02
N VAL A 272 2.77 23.57 -21.88
CA VAL A 272 1.52 23.37 -21.12
C VAL A 272 1.78 23.61 -19.63
N SER A 273 1.01 24.50 -19.03
CA SER A 273 1.11 24.79 -17.59
C SER A 273 0.84 23.55 -16.74
N SER A 274 1.59 23.39 -15.65
CA SER A 274 1.38 22.31 -14.66
C SER A 274 -0.01 22.33 -14.04
N SER A 275 -0.67 23.50 -14.00
CA SER A 275 -2.06 23.65 -13.53
C SER A 275 -3.08 22.86 -14.35
N PHE A 276 -2.77 22.53 -15.61
CA PHE A 276 -3.61 21.70 -16.48
C PHE A 276 -3.89 20.32 -15.87
N PHE A 277 -2.93 19.78 -15.09
CA PHE A 277 -3.06 18.47 -14.46
C PHE A 277 -3.72 18.51 -13.07
N SER A 278 -3.99 19.71 -12.52
CA SER A 278 -4.57 19.85 -11.18
C SER A 278 -5.91 19.11 -11.00
N PRO A 279 -6.87 19.16 -11.95
CA PRO A 279 -8.12 18.41 -11.83
C PRO A 279 -7.91 16.89 -11.78
N LEU A 280 -6.90 16.37 -12.49
CA LEU A 280 -6.56 14.95 -12.48
C LEU A 280 -5.99 14.53 -11.12
N LYS A 281 -5.15 15.37 -10.51
CA LYS A 281 -4.65 15.16 -9.15
C LYS A 281 -5.79 15.18 -8.12
N GLN A 282 -6.73 16.12 -8.24
CA GLN A 282 -7.86 16.21 -7.33
C GLN A 282 -8.79 14.99 -7.47
N LEU A 283 -9.08 14.57 -8.71
CA LEU A 283 -9.82 13.35 -8.98
C LEU A 283 -9.11 12.13 -8.39
N SER A 284 -7.79 12.04 -8.51
CA SER A 284 -7.01 10.98 -7.90
C SER A 284 -7.19 10.93 -6.38
N LYS A 285 -7.03 12.07 -5.68
CA LYS A 285 -7.24 12.16 -4.23
C LYS A 285 -8.64 11.68 -3.84
N PHE A 286 -9.66 12.05 -4.61
CA PHE A 286 -11.03 11.59 -4.38
C PHE A 286 -11.19 10.07 -4.59
N LEU A 287 -10.60 9.51 -5.65
CA LEU A 287 -10.62 8.07 -5.90
C LEU A 287 -9.88 7.27 -4.82
N ILE A 288 -8.82 7.83 -4.22
CA ILE A 288 -8.15 7.24 -3.04
C ILE A 288 -9.12 7.14 -1.86
N ILE A 289 -9.90 8.18 -1.60
CA ILE A 289 -10.90 8.18 -0.52
C ILE A 289 -11.99 7.12 -0.80
N MET A 290 -12.45 7.02 -2.04
CA MET A 290 -13.37 5.95 -2.46
C MET A 290 -12.78 4.56 -2.25
N ALA A 291 -11.53 4.34 -2.64
CA ALA A 291 -10.86 3.07 -2.40
C ALA A 291 -10.74 2.77 -0.89
N MET A 292 -10.40 3.78 -0.09
CA MET A 292 -10.28 3.64 1.37
C MET A 292 -11.60 3.33 2.05
N SER A 293 -12.71 3.94 1.60
CA SER A 293 -14.05 3.60 2.10
C SER A 293 -14.42 2.14 1.83
N ALA A 294 -14.09 1.65 0.63
CA ALA A 294 -14.32 0.26 0.25
C ALA A 294 -13.46 -0.71 1.07
N ILE A 295 -12.22 -0.31 1.35
CA ILE A 295 -11.31 -1.06 2.19
C ILE A 295 -11.87 -1.13 3.62
N GLY A 296 -12.26 -0.01 4.20
CA GLY A 296 -12.90 0.06 5.51
C GLY A 296 -14.15 -0.83 5.60
N LEU A 297 -15.06 -0.74 4.63
CA LEU A 297 -16.27 -1.58 4.56
C LEU A 297 -16.01 -3.08 4.41
N LYS A 298 -14.81 -3.47 3.95
CA LYS A 298 -14.39 -4.87 3.86
C LYS A 298 -13.56 -5.32 5.07
N THR A 299 -13.28 -4.42 5.99
CA THR A 299 -12.41 -4.65 7.14
C THR A 299 -13.21 -5.12 8.33
N ASN A 300 -12.93 -6.33 8.81
CA ASN A 300 -13.44 -6.81 10.09
C ASN A 300 -12.28 -6.92 11.09
N LEU A 301 -12.06 -5.86 11.87
CA LEU A 301 -10.91 -5.77 12.77
C LEU A 301 -10.91 -6.90 13.82
N ILE A 302 -12.08 -7.24 14.35
CA ILE A 302 -12.23 -8.30 15.37
C ILE A 302 -11.87 -9.65 14.76
N ALA A 303 -12.40 -9.98 13.57
CA ALA A 303 -12.09 -11.23 12.88
C ALA A 303 -10.61 -11.31 12.48
N MET A 304 -10.00 -10.18 12.08
CA MET A 304 -8.58 -10.12 11.77
C MET A 304 -7.71 -10.44 12.97
N ILE A 305 -7.97 -9.83 14.13
CA ILE A 305 -7.19 -10.09 15.35
C ILE A 305 -7.37 -11.56 15.78
N LYS A 306 -8.61 -12.06 15.81
CA LYS A 306 -8.91 -13.44 16.20
C LYS A 306 -8.29 -14.48 15.25
N SER A 307 -8.26 -14.21 13.95
CA SER A 307 -7.70 -15.14 12.95
C SER A 307 -6.16 -15.10 12.88
N SER A 308 -5.53 -14.03 13.34
CA SER A 308 -4.09 -13.83 13.17
C SER A 308 -3.24 -14.53 14.23
N GLY A 309 -3.75 -14.72 15.47
CA GLY A 309 -3.07 -15.48 16.52
C GLY A 309 -1.61 -15.03 16.74
N LYS A 310 -0.68 -15.98 16.88
CA LYS A 310 0.77 -15.70 17.05
C LYS A 310 1.40 -14.97 15.85
N SER A 311 0.80 -15.06 14.66
CA SER A 311 1.31 -14.42 13.44
C SER A 311 1.29 -12.89 13.49
N ILE A 312 0.43 -12.31 14.35
CA ILE A 312 0.41 -10.86 14.57
C ILE A 312 1.70 -10.38 15.24
N LEU A 313 2.31 -11.21 16.10
CA LEU A 313 3.57 -10.90 16.79
C LEU A 313 4.73 -10.88 15.78
N LEU A 314 4.78 -11.87 14.88
CA LEU A 314 5.77 -11.87 13.81
C LEU A 314 5.61 -10.64 12.90
N GLY A 315 4.37 -10.31 12.53
CA GLY A 315 4.07 -9.10 11.78
C GLY A 315 4.51 -7.83 12.51
N ALA A 316 4.29 -7.75 13.83
CA ALA A 316 4.72 -6.61 14.65
C ALA A 316 6.25 -6.46 14.65
N LEU A 317 6.99 -7.56 14.82
CA LEU A 317 8.45 -7.55 14.79
C LEU A 317 8.98 -7.10 13.43
N CYS A 318 8.42 -7.63 12.33
CA CYS A 318 8.78 -7.18 10.98
C CYS A 318 8.49 -5.68 10.82
N TRP A 319 7.33 -5.21 11.28
CA TRP A 319 6.92 -3.82 11.14
C TRP A 319 7.79 -2.86 11.96
N ILE A 320 8.08 -3.20 13.22
CA ILE A 320 9.00 -2.45 14.09
C ILE A 320 10.40 -2.42 13.48
N ALA A 321 10.90 -3.56 12.99
CA ALA A 321 12.22 -3.61 12.36
C ALA A 321 12.30 -2.72 11.11
N ILE A 322 11.23 -2.69 10.29
CA ILE A 322 11.14 -1.80 9.13
C ILE A 322 11.12 -0.32 9.57
N ILE A 323 10.33 0.04 10.59
CA ILE A 323 10.26 1.41 11.13
C ILE A 323 11.64 1.87 11.59
N LEU A 324 12.29 1.09 12.46
CA LEU A 324 13.60 1.42 13.01
C LEU A 324 14.67 1.52 11.92
N THR A 325 14.66 0.59 10.96
CA THR A 325 15.62 0.60 9.85
C THR A 325 15.38 1.77 8.91
N SER A 326 14.12 2.11 8.62
CA SER A 326 13.77 3.25 7.77
C SER A 326 14.26 4.55 8.39
N LEU A 327 13.92 4.80 9.66
CA LEU A 327 14.35 5.99 10.39
C LEU A 327 15.88 6.03 10.58
N GLY A 328 16.50 4.91 10.95
CA GLY A 328 17.95 4.80 11.10
C GLY A 328 18.68 5.12 9.79
N MET A 329 18.25 4.55 8.67
CA MET A 329 18.86 4.85 7.37
C MET A 329 18.63 6.29 6.93
N GLN A 330 17.47 6.88 7.23
CA GLN A 330 17.21 8.31 6.97
C GLN A 330 18.17 9.21 7.75
N THR A 331 18.44 8.90 9.03
CA THR A 331 19.43 9.65 9.81
C THR A 331 20.85 9.52 9.24
N LEU A 332 21.22 8.33 8.74
CA LEU A 332 22.55 8.10 8.14
C LEU A 332 22.74 8.84 6.80
N ILE A 333 21.66 9.00 6.02
CA ILE A 333 21.70 9.67 4.72
C ILE A 333 21.44 11.19 4.87
N GLY A 334 20.98 11.65 6.04
CA GLY A 334 20.71 13.06 6.32
C GLY A 334 19.37 13.56 5.80
N ILE A 335 18.36 12.68 5.69
CA ILE A 335 17.01 13.00 5.17
C ILE A 335 15.97 12.92 6.32
N PHE A 336 16.35 13.34 7.54
CA PHE A 336 15.46 13.30 8.71
C PHE A 336 14.52 14.51 8.70
#